data_AF-A0A939XTI6-F1
#
_entry.id   AF-A0A939XTI6-F1
#
_cell.length_a   1.000
_cell.length_b   1.000
_cell.length_c   1.000
_cell.angle_alpha   90.00
_cell.angle_beta   90.00
_cell.angle_gamma   90.00
#
_symmetry.space_group_name_H-M   'P 1'
#
loop_
_entity.id
_entity.type
_entity.pdbx_description
1 polymer ?
#
loop_
_entity_poly.entity_id
_entity_poly.type
_entity_poly.pdbx_seq_one_letter_code
_entity_poly.pdbx_strand_id
1 'polypeptide(L)'
;MSAGLIRHPAAGCIVEFMQGNTPQTAWVLDAQGDKLRVLLQNRRETPLSASRLLPWSGPQNAPAATKDSAIAELEKHMARRAELTQGLDPLEWWELAQGEMSQAPAEWFAGLAGDDADCDLVAACGHALLDCKTHFKFQPPLFEVLDAEKVAKKQEEQEREKSRERLLKQGTALVKALWNSYEQGGTPPTEKDLAALDADVLENVRALIMQRVTGQYAPDDTAWEKITRALPDVPFMGLRLAQAWGLVGPHYNAWADRSGYEMGDEWSKSHAGAIEALTALPEEGELNPSPFISIDSATTRDIDDAFHIAPREGGGWKLTLALACPALHWPFESELDKAVRMRATSLYLPEGVSNMLPQSLGEGHYSLFAGETRPALLVSCEIAPTGELI
;
A
#
# COMPACT_ATOMS: atom_id res chain seq x y z
N MET A 1 4.55 -0.07 -62.16
CA MET A 1 3.48 -1.08 -62.36
C MET A 1 3.28 -1.76 -61.02
N SER A 2 2.18 -1.45 -60.33
CA SER A 2 1.82 -2.08 -59.04
C SER A 2 1.74 -3.60 -59.25
N ALA A 3 2.70 -4.35 -58.69
CA ALA A 3 2.65 -5.80 -58.65
C ALA A 3 1.40 -6.18 -57.85
N GLY A 4 0.50 -6.94 -58.49
CA GLY A 4 -0.87 -7.14 -58.04
C GLY A 4 -0.95 -7.61 -56.58
N LEU A 5 -1.64 -6.82 -55.76
CA LEU A 5 -2.05 -7.22 -54.42
C LEU A 5 -2.91 -8.48 -54.53
N ILE A 6 -2.49 -9.54 -53.84
CA ILE A 6 -3.15 -10.83 -53.91
C ILE A 6 -4.40 -10.82 -53.03
N ARG A 7 -5.58 -10.85 -53.66
CA ARG A 7 -6.86 -11.10 -52.98
C ARG A 7 -7.15 -12.59 -52.78
N HIS A 8 -6.54 -13.45 -53.61
CA HIS A 8 -6.66 -14.91 -53.54
C HIS A 8 -5.27 -15.56 -53.65
N PRO A 9 -4.73 -16.16 -52.57
CA PRO A 9 -3.38 -16.73 -52.57
C PRO A 9 -3.25 -17.84 -53.60
N ALA A 10 -2.22 -17.74 -54.43
CA ALA A 10 -1.82 -18.71 -55.45
C ALA A 10 -0.36 -19.16 -55.23
N ALA A 11 0.10 -20.17 -55.97
CA ALA A 11 1.51 -20.56 -55.92
C ALA A 11 2.42 -19.36 -56.28
N GLY A 12 3.46 -19.12 -55.47
CA GLY A 12 4.36 -17.96 -55.60
C GLY A 12 4.01 -16.75 -54.74
N CYS A 13 2.89 -16.81 -54.01
CA CYS A 13 2.47 -15.73 -53.11
C CYS A 13 3.20 -15.80 -51.76
N ILE A 14 3.55 -14.66 -51.18
CA ILE A 14 3.93 -14.58 -49.77
C ILE A 14 2.69 -14.23 -48.95
N VAL A 15 2.47 -14.95 -47.85
CA VAL A 15 1.33 -14.76 -46.95
C VAL A 15 1.79 -14.80 -45.51
N GLU A 16 0.98 -14.25 -44.59
CA GLU A 16 1.24 -14.34 -43.16
C GLU A 16 0.06 -14.93 -42.40
N PHE A 17 0.33 -15.57 -41.27
CA PHE A 17 -0.68 -16.13 -40.38
C PHE A 17 -0.20 -16.07 -38.93
N MET A 18 -1.12 -16.13 -37.97
CA MET A 18 -0.77 -16.17 -36.55
C MET A 18 -0.41 -17.60 -36.12
N GLN A 19 0.76 -17.74 -35.49
CA GLN A 19 1.14 -18.92 -34.73
C GLN A 19 1.31 -18.53 -33.26
N GLY A 20 0.37 -18.93 -32.40
CA GLY A 20 0.31 -18.39 -31.04
C GLY A 20 -0.01 -16.89 -31.09
N ASN A 21 0.90 -16.05 -30.58
CA ASN A 21 0.77 -14.60 -30.59
C ASN A 21 1.80 -13.90 -31.50
N THR A 22 2.46 -14.63 -32.39
CA THR A 22 3.43 -14.04 -33.33
C THR A 22 2.98 -14.26 -34.78
N PRO A 23 3.08 -13.24 -35.64
CA PRO A 23 2.88 -13.41 -37.07
C PRO A 23 4.01 -14.29 -37.63
N GLN A 24 3.68 -15.15 -38.58
CA GLN A 24 4.63 -16.01 -39.29
C GLN A 24 4.48 -15.76 -40.79
N THR A 25 5.60 -15.51 -41.47
CA THR A 25 5.65 -15.33 -42.92
C THR A 25 5.90 -16.65 -43.63
N ALA A 26 5.16 -16.91 -44.71
CA ALA A 26 5.20 -18.17 -45.44
C ALA A 26 5.06 -17.96 -46.96
N TRP A 27 5.65 -18.87 -47.74
CA TRP A 27 5.54 -18.90 -49.19
C TRP A 27 4.51 -19.95 -49.63
N VAL A 28 3.57 -19.59 -50.50
CA VAL A 28 2.54 -20.51 -51.02
C VAL A 28 3.14 -21.38 -52.13
N LEU A 29 3.21 -22.69 -51.89
CA LEU A 29 3.67 -23.69 -52.86
C LEU A 29 2.55 -24.14 -53.80
N ASP A 30 1.35 -24.37 -53.25
CA ASP A 30 0.17 -24.80 -53.98
C ASP A 30 -1.09 -24.27 -53.29
N ALA A 31 -2.14 -24.00 -54.08
CA ALA A 31 -3.42 -23.47 -53.60
C ALA A 31 -4.58 -24.22 -54.27
N GLN A 32 -5.38 -24.91 -53.46
CA GLN A 32 -6.56 -25.66 -53.89
C GLN A 32 -7.77 -25.24 -53.07
N GLY A 33 -8.54 -24.26 -53.58
CA GLY A 33 -9.66 -23.67 -52.84
C GLY A 33 -9.18 -23.02 -51.54
N ASP A 34 -9.73 -23.42 -50.39
CA ASP A 34 -9.33 -22.92 -49.06
C ASP A 34 -8.05 -23.60 -48.51
N LYS A 35 -7.56 -24.68 -49.13
CA LYS A 35 -6.37 -25.40 -48.66
C LYS A 35 -5.11 -24.91 -49.36
N LEU A 36 -4.21 -24.35 -48.59
CA LEU A 36 -2.89 -23.90 -49.03
C LEU A 36 -1.83 -24.86 -48.51
N ARG A 37 -0.80 -25.12 -49.34
CA ARG A 37 0.44 -25.73 -48.89
C ARG A 37 1.49 -24.63 -48.84
N VAL A 38 1.99 -24.32 -47.65
CA VAL A 38 2.95 -23.23 -47.45
C VAL A 38 4.32 -23.73 -47.01
N LEU A 39 5.37 -23.03 -47.41
CA LEU A 39 6.76 -23.24 -47.02
C LEU A 39 7.16 -22.15 -46.02
N LEU A 40 7.63 -22.57 -44.84
CA LEU A 40 8.15 -21.68 -43.80
C LEU A 40 9.66 -21.47 -43.96
N GLN A 41 10.20 -20.43 -43.31
CA GLN A 41 11.63 -20.13 -43.31
C GLN A 41 12.51 -21.31 -42.90
N ASN A 42 12.04 -22.14 -41.95
CA ASN A 42 12.74 -23.33 -41.47
C ASN A 42 12.67 -24.56 -42.43
N ARG A 43 12.34 -24.35 -43.71
CA ARG A 43 12.18 -25.38 -44.75
C ARG A 43 11.03 -26.37 -44.54
N ARG A 44 10.17 -26.16 -43.52
CA ARG A 44 9.01 -27.02 -43.29
C ARG A 44 7.86 -26.64 -44.21
N GLU A 45 7.22 -27.66 -44.77
CA GLU A 45 5.96 -27.52 -45.47
C GLU A 45 4.80 -27.77 -44.51
N THR A 46 3.76 -26.95 -44.56
CA THR A 46 2.62 -27.07 -43.65
C THR A 46 1.32 -26.79 -44.41
N PRO A 47 0.26 -27.60 -44.21
CA PRO A 47 -1.07 -27.26 -44.71
C PRO A 47 -1.65 -26.09 -43.89
N LEU A 48 -2.20 -25.09 -44.58
CA LEU A 48 -2.79 -23.90 -43.98
C LEU A 48 -4.15 -23.62 -44.63
N SER A 49 -5.16 -23.25 -43.83
CA SER A 49 -6.43 -22.77 -44.37
C SER A 49 -6.30 -21.30 -44.74
N ALA A 50 -6.85 -20.89 -45.89
CA ALA A 50 -6.84 -19.50 -46.33
C ALA A 50 -7.57 -18.58 -45.33
N SER A 51 -8.56 -19.08 -44.59
CA SER A 51 -9.23 -18.36 -43.49
C SER A 51 -8.32 -17.96 -42.32
N ARG A 52 -7.13 -18.56 -42.18
CA ARG A 52 -6.17 -18.26 -41.10
C ARG A 52 -5.14 -17.19 -41.49
N LEU A 53 -5.17 -16.72 -42.73
CA LEU A 53 -4.26 -15.69 -43.19
C LEU A 53 -4.56 -14.35 -42.53
N LEU A 54 -3.50 -13.58 -42.29
CA LEU A 54 -3.60 -12.18 -41.91
C LEU A 54 -4.14 -11.37 -43.11
N PRO A 55 -4.88 -10.28 -42.85
CA PRO A 55 -5.71 -9.61 -43.86
C PRO A 55 -4.92 -8.79 -44.88
N TRP A 56 -3.61 -8.63 -44.70
CA TRP A 56 -2.76 -7.91 -45.64
C TRP A 56 -2.19 -8.80 -46.73
N SER A 57 -2.26 -8.31 -47.96
CA SER A 57 -1.73 -9.00 -49.14
C SER A 57 -0.20 -8.97 -49.16
N GLY A 58 0.44 -10.11 -49.34
CA GLY A 58 1.85 -10.14 -49.74
C GLY A 58 2.03 -9.96 -51.25
N PRO A 59 3.28 -9.94 -51.74
CA PRO A 59 3.60 -9.85 -53.15
C PRO A 59 3.32 -11.16 -53.89
N GLN A 60 2.88 -11.06 -55.16
CA GLN A 60 2.82 -12.18 -56.09
C GLN A 60 4.13 -12.30 -56.86
N ASN A 61 4.89 -13.34 -56.55
CA ASN A 61 6.10 -13.67 -57.28
C ASN A 61 5.82 -14.79 -58.30
N ALA A 62 6.72 -14.94 -59.27
CA ALA A 62 6.71 -16.12 -60.12
C ALA A 62 6.85 -17.39 -59.25
N PRO A 63 6.19 -18.51 -59.59
CA PRO A 63 6.39 -19.77 -58.89
C PRO A 63 7.88 -20.10 -58.80
N ALA A 64 8.36 -20.32 -57.57
CA ALA A 64 9.78 -20.53 -57.33
C ALA A 64 10.30 -21.77 -58.08
N ALA A 65 11.43 -21.63 -58.78
CA ALA A 65 12.06 -22.75 -59.47
C ALA A 65 12.59 -23.81 -58.48
N THR A 66 12.99 -23.39 -57.28
CA THR A 66 13.45 -24.27 -56.19
C THR A 66 12.98 -23.76 -54.81
N LYS A 67 12.93 -24.66 -53.81
CA LYS A 67 12.64 -24.27 -52.41
C LYS A 67 13.64 -23.24 -51.87
N ASP A 68 14.91 -23.34 -52.27
CA ASP A 68 15.94 -22.39 -51.84
C ASP A 68 15.68 -20.98 -52.39
N SER A 69 15.21 -20.86 -53.65
CA SER A 69 14.83 -19.57 -54.22
C SER A 69 13.61 -18.94 -53.52
N ALA A 70 12.63 -19.76 -53.10
CA ALA A 70 11.48 -19.29 -52.32
C ALA A 70 11.88 -18.78 -50.94
N ILE A 71 12.80 -19.47 -50.26
CA ILE A 71 13.28 -19.08 -48.93
C ILE A 71 14.10 -17.79 -49.01
N ALA A 72 14.99 -17.66 -50.00
CA ALA A 72 15.79 -16.44 -50.16
C ALA A 72 14.91 -15.20 -50.38
N GLU A 73 13.84 -15.30 -51.19
CA GLU A 73 12.92 -14.19 -51.37
C GLU A 73 12.07 -13.92 -50.10
N LEU A 74 11.66 -14.98 -49.40
CA LEU A 74 10.95 -14.86 -48.13
C LEU A 74 11.79 -14.15 -47.06
N GLU A 75 13.08 -14.48 -46.94
CA GLU A 75 14.02 -13.83 -46.00
C GLU A 75 14.23 -12.36 -46.33
N LYS A 76 14.28 -12.00 -47.61
CA LYS A 76 14.37 -10.61 -48.06
C LYS A 76 13.15 -9.80 -47.64
N HIS A 77 11.93 -10.33 -47.84
CA HIS A 77 10.71 -9.66 -47.40
C HIS A 77 10.61 -9.58 -45.87
N MET A 78 11.00 -10.63 -45.14
CA MET A 78 11.04 -10.61 -43.68
C MET A 78 12.01 -9.55 -43.14
N ALA A 79 13.22 -9.49 -43.70
CA ALA A 79 14.23 -8.51 -43.30
C ALA A 79 13.74 -7.08 -43.55
N ARG A 80 13.14 -6.84 -44.72
CA ARG A 80 12.56 -5.54 -45.07
C ARG A 80 11.42 -5.14 -44.14
N ARG A 81 10.50 -6.06 -43.81
CA ARG A 81 9.41 -5.80 -42.86
C ARG A 81 9.94 -5.47 -41.47
N ALA A 82 10.93 -6.22 -40.99
CA ALA A 82 11.56 -5.96 -39.70
C ALA A 82 12.28 -4.60 -39.64
N GLU A 83 12.93 -4.18 -40.73
CA GLU A 83 13.53 -2.85 -40.85
C GLU A 83 12.47 -1.75 -40.85
N LEU A 84 11.39 -1.92 -41.63
CA LEU A 84 10.28 -0.97 -41.67
C LEU A 84 9.62 -0.82 -40.29
N THR A 85 9.34 -1.92 -39.58
CA THR A 85 8.72 -1.90 -38.24
C THR A 85 9.51 -1.07 -37.22
N GLN A 86 10.83 -1.01 -37.31
CA GLN A 86 11.65 -0.21 -36.39
C GLN A 86 11.46 1.31 -36.58
N GLY A 87 11.07 1.75 -37.76
CA GLY A 87 10.82 3.16 -38.08
C GLY A 87 9.36 3.60 -37.92
N LEU A 88 8.47 2.72 -37.49
CA LEU A 88 7.04 3.00 -37.33
C LEU A 88 6.72 3.35 -35.87
N ASP A 89 5.87 4.35 -35.66
CA ASP A 89 5.36 4.73 -34.34
C ASP A 89 3.83 4.52 -34.25
N PRO A 90 3.36 3.38 -33.72
CA PRO A 90 1.94 3.13 -33.52
C PRO A 90 1.25 4.10 -32.58
N LEU A 91 1.98 4.80 -31.71
CA LEU A 91 1.39 5.76 -30.77
C LEU A 91 0.94 7.02 -31.51
N GLU A 92 1.77 7.54 -32.43
CA GLU A 92 1.36 8.66 -33.29
C GLU A 92 0.10 8.32 -34.10
N TRP A 93 0.03 7.09 -34.64
CA TRP A 93 -1.15 6.63 -35.36
C TRP A 93 -2.39 6.53 -34.48
N TRP A 94 -2.20 6.07 -33.24
CA TRP A 94 -3.29 6.01 -32.27
C TRP A 94 -3.81 7.41 -31.93
N GLU A 95 -2.93 8.38 -31.73
CA GLU A 95 -3.32 9.77 -31.47
C GLU A 95 -4.14 10.37 -32.62
N LEU A 96 -3.78 10.05 -33.87
CA LEU A 96 -4.51 10.50 -35.06
C LEU A 96 -5.84 9.78 -35.27
N ALA A 97 -5.94 8.52 -34.85
CA ALA A 97 -7.12 7.68 -35.12
C ALA A 97 -8.14 7.68 -33.97
N GLN A 98 -7.72 7.89 -32.73
CA GLN A 98 -8.63 7.85 -31.58
C GLN A 98 -9.67 8.97 -31.67
N GLY A 99 -10.94 8.63 -31.44
CA GLY A 99 -12.06 9.58 -31.54
C GLY A 99 -12.57 9.83 -32.98
N GLU A 100 -11.72 9.68 -33.99
CA GLU A 100 -12.11 9.80 -35.41
C GLU A 100 -12.64 8.47 -35.97
N MET A 101 -12.08 7.35 -35.53
CA MET A 101 -12.50 6.02 -35.97
C MET A 101 -12.38 4.95 -34.89
N SER A 102 -13.33 4.01 -34.91
CA SER A 102 -13.33 2.88 -33.97
C SER A 102 -12.50 1.69 -34.46
N GLN A 103 -12.37 1.51 -35.78
CA GLN A 103 -11.66 0.38 -36.40
C GLN A 103 -11.06 0.78 -37.74
N ALA A 104 -9.86 0.26 -38.05
CA ALA A 104 -9.21 0.45 -39.33
C ALA A 104 -8.36 -0.77 -39.73
N PRO A 105 -8.23 -1.06 -41.03
CA PRO A 105 -7.33 -2.11 -41.53
C PRO A 105 -5.87 -1.65 -41.48
N ALA A 106 -4.90 -2.58 -41.50
CA ALA A 106 -3.47 -2.24 -41.51
C ALA A 106 -3.08 -1.34 -42.68
N GLU A 107 -3.76 -1.52 -43.83
CA GLU A 107 -3.59 -0.73 -45.05
C GLU A 107 -3.85 0.76 -44.82
N TRP A 108 -4.80 1.10 -43.95
CA TRP A 108 -5.11 2.50 -43.66
C TRP A 108 -3.96 3.17 -42.91
N PHE A 109 -3.40 2.48 -41.91
CA PHE A 109 -2.24 2.96 -41.15
C PHE A 109 -0.98 3.03 -42.03
N ALA A 110 -0.80 2.11 -42.96
CA ALA A 110 0.28 2.16 -43.94
C ALA A 110 0.21 3.40 -44.84
N GLY A 111 -1.00 3.86 -45.17
CA GLY A 111 -1.21 5.13 -45.89
C GLY A 111 -0.83 6.37 -45.10
N LEU A 112 -0.80 6.31 -43.76
CA LEU A 112 -0.27 7.38 -42.92
C LEU A 112 1.26 7.36 -42.86
N ALA A 113 1.87 6.18 -43.00
CA ALA A 113 3.32 6.00 -42.97
C ALA A 113 4.02 6.38 -44.29
N GLY A 114 3.30 6.40 -45.42
CA GLY A 114 3.84 6.87 -46.70
C GLY A 114 2.85 6.80 -47.89
N ASP A 115 3.09 7.63 -48.91
CA ASP A 115 2.20 7.81 -50.07
C ASP A 115 2.12 6.58 -51.03
N ASP A 116 3.11 5.69 -51.00
CA ASP A 116 3.19 4.47 -51.81
C ASP A 116 3.28 3.22 -50.91
N ALA A 117 2.20 2.93 -50.16
CA ALA A 117 2.12 1.77 -49.27
C ALA A 117 2.19 0.46 -50.05
N ASP A 118 3.37 -0.15 -50.10
CA ASP A 118 3.55 -1.48 -50.66
C ASP A 118 3.17 -2.60 -49.67
N CYS A 119 3.11 -3.83 -50.17
CA CYS A 119 2.72 -4.99 -49.38
C CYS A 119 3.61 -5.24 -48.14
N ASP A 120 4.87 -4.82 -48.15
CA ASP A 120 5.77 -4.99 -47.01
C ASP A 120 5.54 -3.91 -45.97
N LEU A 121 5.26 -2.67 -46.38
CA LEU A 121 4.87 -1.61 -45.45
C LEU A 121 3.56 -1.94 -44.73
N VAL A 122 2.55 -2.44 -45.46
CA VAL A 122 1.28 -2.86 -44.84
C VAL A 122 1.50 -3.97 -43.81
N ALA A 123 2.30 -4.98 -44.15
CA ALA A 123 2.63 -6.06 -43.23
C ALA A 123 3.39 -5.55 -41.98
N ALA A 124 4.36 -4.66 -42.18
CA ALA A 124 5.13 -4.04 -41.11
C ALA A 124 4.23 -3.19 -40.17
N CYS A 125 3.29 -2.41 -40.72
CA CYS A 125 2.29 -1.70 -39.92
C CYS A 125 1.41 -2.67 -39.12
N GLY A 126 0.96 -3.75 -39.75
CA GLY A 126 0.23 -4.82 -39.07
C GLY A 126 1.00 -5.41 -37.89
N HIS A 127 2.31 -5.63 -38.02
CA HIS A 127 3.17 -6.12 -36.93
C HIS A 127 3.27 -5.10 -35.80
N ALA A 128 3.53 -3.83 -36.12
CA ALA A 128 3.65 -2.76 -35.13
C ALA A 128 2.34 -2.58 -34.31
N LEU A 129 1.18 -2.67 -34.96
CA LEU A 129 -0.13 -2.63 -34.31
C LEU A 129 -0.41 -3.86 -33.44
N LEU A 130 0.00 -5.07 -33.88
CA LEU A 130 -0.12 -6.30 -33.10
C LEU A 130 0.71 -6.28 -31.81
N ASP A 131 1.86 -5.62 -31.84
CA ASP A 131 2.74 -5.45 -30.69
C ASP A 131 2.22 -4.37 -29.73
N CYS A 132 1.52 -3.34 -30.24
CA CYS A 132 0.94 -2.25 -29.45
C CYS A 132 -0.46 -2.57 -28.85
N LYS A 133 -0.54 -3.65 -28.07
CA LYS A 133 -1.80 -4.19 -27.47
C LYS A 133 -2.49 -3.27 -26.46
N THR A 134 -1.79 -2.26 -25.96
CA THR A 134 -2.33 -1.25 -25.06
C THR A 134 -3.28 -0.30 -25.77
N HIS A 135 -3.01 -0.01 -27.05
CA HIS A 135 -3.74 0.99 -27.85
C HIS A 135 -4.59 0.36 -28.96
N PHE A 136 -4.21 -0.82 -29.45
CA PHE A 136 -4.93 -1.53 -30.50
C PHE A 136 -5.35 -2.93 -30.08
N LYS A 137 -6.47 -3.40 -30.64
CA LYS A 137 -6.93 -4.78 -30.50
C LYS A 137 -7.26 -5.36 -31.87
N PHE A 138 -6.58 -6.42 -32.24
CA PHE A 138 -6.80 -7.06 -33.54
C PHE A 138 -8.08 -7.90 -33.54
N GLN A 139 -9.02 -7.54 -34.43
CA GLN A 139 -10.26 -8.25 -34.72
C GLN A 139 -10.31 -8.49 -36.24
N PRO A 140 -9.73 -9.60 -36.75
CA PRO A 140 -9.55 -9.82 -38.19
C PRO A 140 -10.83 -9.52 -38.98
N PRO A 141 -10.77 -8.71 -40.05
CA PRO A 141 -9.56 -8.19 -40.70
C PRO A 141 -9.07 -6.83 -40.16
N LEU A 142 -9.67 -6.27 -39.11
CA LEU A 142 -9.46 -4.88 -38.68
C LEU A 142 -8.72 -4.80 -37.34
N PHE A 143 -8.12 -3.64 -37.07
CA PHE A 143 -7.65 -3.24 -35.75
C PHE A 143 -8.68 -2.31 -35.13
N GLU A 144 -9.18 -2.68 -33.95
CA GLU A 144 -9.94 -1.78 -33.09
C GLU A 144 -8.97 -0.77 -32.46
N VAL A 145 -9.27 0.51 -32.65
CA VAL A 145 -8.55 1.64 -32.05
C VAL A 145 -9.22 1.91 -30.70
N LEU A 146 -8.48 1.71 -29.62
CA LEU A 146 -9.03 1.88 -28.27
C LEU A 146 -9.13 3.38 -27.97
N ASP A 147 -10.22 3.81 -27.34
CA ASP A 147 -10.35 5.20 -26.89
C ASP A 147 -9.40 5.51 -25.72
N ALA A 148 -9.16 6.81 -25.47
CA ALA A 148 -8.32 7.29 -24.38
C ALA A 148 -8.68 6.70 -23.01
N GLU A 149 -9.97 6.50 -22.73
CA GLU A 149 -10.44 5.95 -21.46
C GLU A 149 -10.02 4.48 -21.29
N LYS A 150 -10.21 3.65 -22.32
CA LYS A 150 -9.78 2.25 -22.33
C LYS A 150 -8.26 2.11 -22.28
N VAL A 151 -7.54 2.97 -22.99
CA VAL A 151 -6.06 3.00 -22.97
C VAL A 151 -5.57 3.37 -21.57
N ALA A 152 -6.08 4.45 -20.98
CA ALA A 152 -5.73 4.87 -19.63
C ALA A 152 -5.97 3.74 -18.62
N LYS A 153 -7.15 3.09 -18.67
CA LYS A 153 -7.48 1.95 -17.81
C LYS A 153 -6.51 0.77 -17.97
N LYS A 154 -6.12 0.45 -19.21
CA LYS A 154 -5.15 -0.63 -19.49
C LYS A 154 -3.74 -0.27 -19.01
N GLN A 155 -3.32 0.97 -19.20
CA GLN A 155 -2.01 1.45 -18.74
C GLN A 155 -1.96 1.44 -17.21
N GLU A 156 -3.00 1.93 -16.54
CA GLU A 156 -3.14 1.88 -15.09
C GLU A 156 -3.08 0.43 -14.57
N GLU A 157 -3.78 -0.51 -15.23
CA GLU A 157 -3.72 -1.93 -14.87
C GLU A 157 -2.30 -2.51 -15.02
N GLN A 158 -1.59 -2.17 -16.10
CA GLN A 158 -0.21 -2.60 -16.31
C GLN A 158 0.76 -1.99 -15.31
N GLU A 159 0.62 -0.70 -15.00
CA GLU A 159 1.42 -0.02 -13.99
C GLU A 159 1.16 -0.62 -12.62
N ARG A 160 -0.10 -0.90 -12.28
CA ARG A 160 -0.47 -1.56 -11.03
C ARG A 160 0.14 -2.96 -10.93
N GLU A 161 0.10 -3.74 -12.01
CA GLU A 161 0.71 -5.08 -12.01
C GLU A 161 2.25 -4.99 -11.89
N LYS A 162 2.90 -4.08 -12.63
CA LYS A 162 4.35 -3.83 -12.51
C LYS A 162 4.72 -3.37 -11.10
N SER A 163 3.95 -2.47 -10.50
CA SER A 163 4.13 -2.01 -9.12
C SER A 163 3.93 -3.14 -8.12
N ARG A 164 2.94 -4.01 -8.35
CA ARG A 164 2.72 -5.22 -7.54
C ARG A 164 3.89 -6.19 -7.64
N GLU A 165 4.40 -6.45 -8.84
CA GLU A 165 5.58 -7.30 -9.04
C GLU A 165 6.83 -6.70 -8.36
N ARG A 166 7.03 -5.38 -8.48
CA ARG A 166 8.09 -4.66 -7.76
C ARG A 166 7.96 -4.82 -6.25
N LEU A 167 6.77 -4.59 -5.69
CA LEU A 167 6.48 -4.77 -4.27
C LEU A 167 6.76 -6.20 -3.81
N LEU A 168 6.31 -7.21 -4.56
CA LEU A 168 6.57 -8.60 -4.21
C LEU A 168 8.06 -8.93 -4.24
N LYS A 169 8.80 -8.45 -5.24
CA LYS A 169 10.23 -8.74 -5.36
C LYS A 169 11.06 -8.01 -4.31
N GLN A 170 10.96 -6.68 -4.27
CA GLN A 170 11.75 -5.84 -3.38
C GLN A 170 11.26 -5.92 -1.93
N GLY A 171 9.94 -5.94 -1.72
CA GLY A 171 9.34 -6.04 -0.38
C GLY A 171 9.64 -7.37 0.31
N THR A 172 9.60 -8.50 -0.40
CA THR A 172 10.03 -9.80 0.17
C THR A 172 11.50 -9.77 0.57
N ALA A 173 12.37 -9.17 -0.25
CA ALA A 173 13.79 -9.04 0.06
C ALA A 173 14.02 -8.17 1.30
N LEU A 174 13.33 -7.03 1.39
CA LEU A 174 13.41 -6.12 2.52
C LEU A 174 12.93 -6.79 3.82
N VAL A 175 11.73 -7.39 3.80
CA VAL A 175 11.17 -8.06 4.99
C VAL A 175 12.07 -9.21 5.46
N LYS A 176 12.69 -9.95 4.54
CA LYS A 176 13.69 -10.98 4.88
C LYS A 176 14.95 -10.38 5.51
N ALA A 177 15.44 -9.26 5.00
CA ALA A 177 16.59 -8.56 5.58
C ALA A 177 16.28 -8.06 7.00
N LEU A 178 15.10 -7.46 7.20
CA LEU A 178 14.61 -7.03 8.51
C LEU A 178 14.50 -8.20 9.49
N TRP A 179 13.94 -9.32 9.05
CA TRP A 179 13.83 -10.52 9.88
C TRP A 179 15.20 -11.06 10.30
N ASN A 180 16.15 -11.17 9.37
CA ASN A 180 17.51 -11.59 9.68
C ASN A 180 18.20 -10.64 10.66
N SER A 181 17.99 -9.33 10.49
CA SER A 181 18.51 -8.32 11.43
C SER A 181 17.93 -8.52 12.83
N TYR A 182 16.61 -8.72 12.95
CA TYR A 182 15.96 -9.04 14.22
C TYR A 182 16.56 -10.27 14.90
N GLU A 183 16.73 -11.39 14.17
CA GLU A 183 17.27 -12.65 14.73
C GLU A 183 18.72 -12.53 15.19
N GLN A 184 19.51 -11.69 14.54
CA GLN A 184 20.94 -11.53 14.82
C GLN A 184 21.23 -10.43 15.86
N GLY A 185 20.19 -9.83 16.48
CA GLY A 185 20.33 -8.66 17.35
C GLY A 185 20.90 -7.45 16.61
N GLY A 186 20.68 -7.42 15.29
CA GLY A 186 21.37 -6.60 14.32
C GLY A 186 20.78 -5.20 14.16
N THR A 187 21.67 -4.31 13.71
CA THR A 187 21.41 -2.92 13.39
C THR A 187 20.32 -2.80 12.32
N PRO A 188 19.45 -1.77 12.40
CA PRO A 188 18.48 -1.49 11.34
C PRO A 188 19.16 -1.34 9.96
N PRO A 189 18.42 -1.59 8.85
CA PRO A 189 18.93 -1.30 7.52
C PRO A 189 19.45 0.14 7.46
N THR A 190 20.62 0.34 6.84
CA THR A 190 21.18 1.69 6.72
C THR A 190 20.37 2.51 5.73
N GLU A 191 20.45 3.84 5.81
CA GLU A 191 19.83 4.73 4.81
C GLU A 191 20.26 4.37 3.38
N LYS A 192 21.49 3.90 3.21
CA LYS A 192 22.01 3.45 1.92
C LYS A 192 21.32 2.17 1.42
N ASP A 193 21.00 1.24 2.31
CA ASP A 193 20.28 0.00 1.96
C ASP A 193 18.84 0.32 1.56
N LEU A 194 18.21 1.27 2.24
CA LEU A 194 16.86 1.73 1.94
C LEU A 194 16.83 2.56 0.64
N ALA A 195 17.81 3.43 0.41
CA ALA A 195 17.90 4.26 -0.80
C ALA A 195 18.10 3.45 -2.10
N ALA A 196 18.50 2.18 -2.00
CA ALA A 196 18.60 1.28 -3.14
C ALA A 196 17.23 0.70 -3.58
N LEU A 197 16.19 0.89 -2.77
CA LEU A 197 14.83 0.41 -3.02
C LEU A 197 13.95 1.50 -3.60
N ASP A 198 12.90 1.07 -4.30
CA ASP A 198 11.87 1.96 -4.83
C ASP A 198 11.08 2.62 -3.68
N ALA A 199 10.87 3.93 -3.76
CA ALA A 199 10.23 4.71 -2.69
C ALA A 199 8.79 4.24 -2.41
N ASP A 200 8.04 3.87 -3.45
CA ASP A 200 6.68 3.36 -3.30
C ASP A 200 6.69 2.00 -2.60
N VAL A 201 7.72 1.17 -2.87
CA VAL A 201 7.89 -0.10 -2.18
C VAL A 201 8.16 0.11 -0.70
N LEU A 202 9.06 1.03 -0.35
CA LEU A 202 9.37 1.35 1.05
C LEU A 202 8.12 1.78 1.80
N GLU A 203 7.34 2.71 1.25
CA GLU A 203 6.14 3.21 1.90
C GLU A 203 5.07 2.12 2.03
N ASN A 204 4.87 1.31 0.98
CA ASN A 204 3.92 0.20 1.04
C ASN A 204 4.32 -0.86 2.08
N VAL A 205 5.60 -1.24 2.17
CA VAL A 205 6.05 -2.22 3.16
C VAL A 205 5.97 -1.64 4.57
N ARG A 206 6.28 -0.34 4.76
CA ARG A 206 6.12 0.38 6.03
C ARG A 206 4.67 0.35 6.48
N ALA A 207 3.74 0.69 5.60
CA ALA A 207 2.30 0.67 5.87
C ALA A 207 1.84 -0.75 6.24
N LEU A 208 2.21 -1.76 5.46
CA LEU A 208 1.85 -3.16 5.73
C LEU A 208 2.35 -3.63 7.11
N ILE A 209 3.60 -3.30 7.46
CA ILE A 209 4.16 -3.62 8.78
C ILE A 209 3.38 -2.91 9.89
N MET A 210 3.14 -1.60 9.77
CA MET A 210 2.44 -0.83 10.80
C MET A 210 0.98 -1.23 10.97
N GLN A 211 0.30 -1.64 9.89
CA GLN A 211 -1.04 -2.22 9.97
C GLN A 211 -1.06 -3.50 10.80
N ARG A 212 0.00 -4.33 10.72
CA ARG A 212 0.12 -5.54 11.57
C ARG A 212 0.52 -5.23 13.01
N VAL A 213 1.22 -4.12 13.25
CA VAL A 213 1.49 -3.60 14.61
C VAL A 213 0.18 -3.16 15.26
N THR A 214 -0.54 -2.24 14.61
CA THR A 214 -1.76 -1.60 15.11
C THR A 214 -3.00 -2.50 15.05
N GLY A 215 -2.94 -3.61 14.31
CA GLY A 215 -4.10 -4.48 14.07
C GLY A 215 -5.11 -3.92 13.07
N GLN A 216 -4.81 -2.80 12.42
CA GLN A 216 -5.67 -2.12 11.45
C GLN A 216 -5.36 -2.61 10.03
N TYR A 217 -5.80 -3.81 9.67
CA TYR A 217 -5.63 -4.35 8.32
C TYR A 217 -6.92 -4.95 7.75
N ALA A 218 -7.04 -4.90 6.43
CA ALA A 218 -8.16 -5.50 5.73
C ALA A 218 -8.06 -7.05 5.80
N PRO A 219 -9.17 -7.77 6.01
CA PRO A 219 -9.16 -9.24 6.08
C PRO A 219 -8.66 -9.92 4.79
N ASP A 220 -8.74 -9.24 3.65
CA ASP A 220 -8.37 -9.71 2.31
C ASP A 220 -6.99 -9.21 1.84
N ASP A 221 -6.20 -8.62 2.73
CA ASP A 221 -4.84 -8.16 2.42
C ASP A 221 -3.87 -9.34 2.22
N THR A 222 -3.84 -9.83 0.98
CA THR A 222 -2.93 -10.89 0.53
C THR A 222 -1.49 -10.41 0.30
N ALA A 223 -1.22 -9.10 0.33
CA ALA A 223 0.11 -8.58 0.05
C ALA A 223 1.09 -8.98 1.15
N TRP A 224 0.67 -8.83 2.41
CA TRP A 224 1.41 -9.28 3.59
C TRP A 224 1.81 -10.76 3.49
N GLU A 225 0.82 -11.65 3.29
CA GLU A 225 1.05 -13.10 3.22
C GLU A 225 2.05 -13.48 2.12
N LYS A 226 2.05 -12.75 1.00
CA LYS A 226 2.98 -13.01 -0.10
C LYS A 226 4.40 -12.57 0.24
N ILE A 227 4.59 -11.39 0.84
CA ILE A 227 5.92 -10.87 1.16
C ILE A 227 6.54 -11.54 2.40
N THR A 228 5.72 -12.06 3.31
CA THR A 228 6.19 -12.77 4.52
C THR A 228 6.21 -14.29 4.38
N ARG A 229 5.83 -14.85 3.22
CA ARG A 229 5.70 -16.31 3.00
C ARG A 229 6.94 -17.12 3.38
N ALA A 230 8.13 -16.52 3.22
CA ALA A 230 9.40 -17.18 3.51
C ALA A 230 9.85 -17.05 4.97
N LEU A 231 9.08 -16.36 5.81
CA LEU A 231 9.37 -16.13 7.23
C LEU A 231 8.60 -17.10 8.12
N PRO A 232 9.08 -17.35 9.35
CA PRO A 232 8.33 -18.13 10.31
C PRO A 232 7.06 -17.39 10.76
N ASP A 233 5.97 -18.12 10.93
CA ASP A 233 4.74 -17.58 11.50
C ASP A 233 4.87 -17.51 13.03
N VAL A 234 5.17 -16.32 13.54
CA VAL A 234 5.34 -16.08 14.97
C VAL A 234 4.43 -14.96 15.46
N PRO A 235 4.01 -15.00 16.73
CA PRO A 235 3.28 -13.91 17.35
C PRO A 235 4.04 -12.59 17.24
N PHE A 236 3.30 -11.53 16.89
CA PHE A 236 3.80 -10.16 16.77
C PHE A 236 4.91 -9.97 15.73
N MET A 237 4.94 -10.78 14.64
CA MET A 237 5.89 -10.61 13.54
C MET A 237 5.93 -9.16 13.02
N GLY A 238 4.79 -8.49 12.87
CA GLY A 238 4.73 -7.07 12.49
C GLY A 238 5.51 -6.15 13.43
N LEU A 239 5.35 -6.32 14.75
CA LEU A 239 6.09 -5.54 15.75
C LEU A 239 7.59 -5.80 15.70
N ARG A 240 8.00 -7.06 15.57
CA ARG A 240 9.42 -7.43 15.45
C ARG A 240 10.07 -6.80 14.22
N LEU A 241 9.37 -6.83 13.09
CA LEU A 241 9.82 -6.20 11.85
C LEU A 241 9.87 -4.67 11.98
N ALA A 242 8.87 -4.05 12.63
CA ALA A 242 8.85 -2.61 12.88
C ALA A 242 10.03 -2.17 13.77
N GLN A 243 10.35 -2.94 14.81
CA GLN A 243 11.49 -2.71 15.69
C GLN A 243 12.82 -2.87 14.95
N ALA A 244 12.96 -3.94 14.16
CA ALA A 244 14.15 -4.18 13.34
C ALA A 244 14.38 -3.08 12.30
N TRP A 245 13.31 -2.48 11.79
CA TRP A 245 13.38 -1.36 10.88
C TRP A 245 13.56 -0.01 11.60
N GLY A 246 13.46 0.04 12.93
CA GLY A 246 13.51 1.29 13.68
C GLY A 246 12.28 2.19 13.49
N LEU A 247 11.16 1.64 13.00
CA LEU A 247 9.89 2.36 12.91
C LEU A 247 9.30 2.65 14.30
N VAL A 248 9.58 1.76 15.25
CA VAL A 248 9.15 1.86 16.64
C VAL A 248 10.29 1.45 17.58
N GLY A 249 10.24 1.95 18.82
CA GLY A 249 11.23 1.62 19.84
C GLY A 249 11.11 0.19 20.41
N PRO A 250 12.11 -0.25 21.18
CA PRO A 250 12.13 -1.59 21.80
C PRO A 250 10.98 -1.83 22.79
N HIS A 251 10.47 -0.77 23.42
CA HIS A 251 9.38 -0.82 24.39
C HIS A 251 8.05 -0.27 23.85
N TYR A 252 7.87 -0.30 22.53
CA TYR A 252 6.65 0.21 21.91
C TYR A 252 5.41 -0.61 22.34
N ASN A 253 4.40 0.08 22.88
CA ASN A 253 3.18 -0.56 23.35
C ASN A 253 2.15 -0.72 22.22
N ALA A 254 2.31 -1.75 21.40
CA ALA A 254 1.37 -2.04 20.30
C ALA A 254 -0.07 -2.33 20.77
N TRP A 255 -0.27 -2.69 22.04
CA TRP A 255 -1.60 -2.91 22.59
C TRP A 255 -2.37 -1.62 22.76
N ALA A 256 -1.68 -0.52 23.07
CA ALA A 256 -2.29 0.80 23.16
C ALA A 256 -2.88 1.21 21.79
N ASP A 257 -2.13 1.06 20.71
CA ASP A 257 -2.65 1.34 19.36
C ASP A 257 -3.84 0.46 18.99
N ARG A 258 -3.75 -0.84 19.32
CA ARG A 258 -4.80 -1.82 19.01
C ARG A 258 -6.10 -1.54 19.74
N SER A 259 -6.02 -1.01 20.96
CA SER A 259 -7.21 -0.59 21.72
C SER A 259 -7.66 0.83 21.36
N GLY A 260 -6.90 1.56 20.53
CA GLY A 260 -7.13 2.98 20.28
C GLY A 260 -6.86 3.86 21.50
N TYR A 261 -6.04 3.38 22.45
CA TYR A 261 -5.71 4.10 23.66
C TYR A 261 -4.50 5.02 23.44
N GLU A 262 -4.68 6.31 23.67
CA GLU A 262 -3.62 7.30 23.57
C GLU A 262 -2.78 7.34 24.85
N MET A 263 -1.51 6.93 24.74
CA MET A 263 -0.56 6.93 25.86
C MET A 263 -0.12 8.36 26.21
N GLY A 264 0.13 8.59 27.50
CA GLY A 264 0.58 9.88 28.01
C GLY A 264 -0.58 10.86 28.23
N ASP A 265 -0.27 12.16 28.16
CA ASP A 265 -1.19 13.26 28.46
C ASP A 265 -1.69 14.02 27.21
N GLU A 266 -1.24 13.64 26.01
CA GLU A 266 -1.54 14.37 24.77
C GLU A 266 -3.04 14.49 24.48
N TRP A 267 -3.82 13.47 24.83
CA TRP A 267 -5.29 13.45 24.71
C TRP A 267 -5.96 14.65 25.41
N SER A 268 -5.35 15.17 26.48
CA SER A 268 -5.88 16.26 27.30
C SER A 268 -5.90 17.60 26.56
N LYS A 269 -5.05 17.78 25.54
CA LYS A 269 -4.95 19.02 24.77
C LYS A 269 -6.26 19.42 24.10
N SER A 270 -7.03 18.44 23.62
CA SER A 270 -8.34 18.67 23.01
C SER A 270 -9.38 19.20 24.00
N HIS A 271 -9.10 19.12 25.30
CA HIS A 271 -9.96 19.56 26.41
C HIS A 271 -9.39 20.74 27.20
N ALA A 272 -8.36 21.42 26.68
CA ALA A 272 -7.64 22.47 27.40
C ALA A 272 -8.56 23.55 28.03
N GLY A 273 -9.59 24.00 27.31
CA GLY A 273 -10.53 25.00 27.84
C GLY A 273 -11.37 24.51 29.02
N ALA A 274 -11.76 23.22 29.04
CA ALA A 274 -12.50 22.64 30.16
C ALA A 274 -11.58 22.44 31.38
N ILE A 275 -10.32 22.07 31.13
CA ILE A 275 -9.29 21.93 32.15
C ILE A 275 -8.99 23.30 32.79
N GLU A 276 -8.78 24.34 31.97
CA GLU A 276 -8.54 25.71 32.45
C GLU A 276 -9.72 26.22 33.28
N ALA A 277 -10.95 25.99 32.80
CA ALA A 277 -12.16 26.37 33.53
C ALA A 277 -12.23 25.74 34.93
N LEU A 278 -11.85 24.46 35.09
CA LEU A 278 -11.78 23.80 36.39
C LEU A 278 -10.73 24.43 37.30
N THR A 279 -9.54 24.70 36.77
CA THR A 279 -8.44 25.28 37.55
C THR A 279 -8.65 26.75 37.94
N ALA A 280 -9.55 27.45 37.25
CA ALA A 280 -9.86 28.86 37.50
C ALA A 280 -11.03 29.06 38.48
N LEU A 281 -11.65 27.98 38.96
CA LEU A 281 -12.75 28.08 39.93
C LEU A 281 -12.26 28.69 41.25
N PRO A 282 -13.10 29.51 41.91
CA PRO A 282 -12.74 30.07 43.20
C PRO A 282 -12.54 28.97 44.24
N GLU A 283 -11.61 29.18 45.15
CA GLU A 283 -11.47 28.31 46.33
C GLU A 283 -12.74 28.43 47.19
N GLU A 284 -13.49 27.34 47.28
CA GLU A 284 -14.70 27.23 48.11
C GLU A 284 -14.48 26.20 49.22
N GLY A 285 -14.91 26.52 50.44
CA GLY A 285 -14.85 25.60 51.58
C GLY A 285 -14.23 26.21 52.84
N GLU A 286 -14.38 25.52 53.97
CA GLU A 286 -13.73 25.90 55.22
C GLU A 286 -12.28 25.40 55.23
N LEU A 287 -11.34 26.31 55.48
CA LEU A 287 -9.94 25.95 55.63
C LEU A 287 -9.73 25.12 56.90
N ASN A 288 -9.10 23.96 56.77
CA ASN A 288 -8.66 23.14 57.89
C ASN A 288 -7.13 23.29 58.08
N PRO A 289 -6.67 23.98 59.13
CA PRO A 289 -5.24 24.25 59.34
C PRO A 289 -4.49 23.09 60.00
N SER A 290 -5.10 21.90 60.14
CA SER A 290 -4.45 20.76 60.78
C SER A 290 -3.20 20.31 60.00
N PRO A 291 -2.14 19.85 60.68
CA PRO A 291 -0.93 19.37 60.01
C PRO A 291 -1.16 17.98 59.43
N PHE A 292 -1.59 17.93 58.17
CA PHE A 292 -1.72 16.68 57.41
C PHE A 292 -0.36 16.18 56.92
N ILE A 293 -0.22 14.86 56.84
CA ILE A 293 0.97 14.15 56.35
C ILE A 293 0.50 13.12 55.32
N SER A 294 1.16 13.03 54.17
CA SER A 294 1.03 11.91 53.23
C SER A 294 2.24 10.96 53.34
N ILE A 295 2.06 9.69 52.94
CA ILE A 295 3.14 8.69 52.95
C ILE A 295 3.13 7.99 51.59
N ASP A 296 4.07 8.36 50.74
CA ASP A 296 4.12 7.96 49.34
C ASP A 296 5.52 7.48 48.92
N SER A 297 5.61 6.86 47.74
CA SER A 297 6.92 6.63 47.10
C SER A 297 7.58 7.96 46.74
N ALA A 298 8.91 8.00 46.77
CA ALA A 298 9.70 9.19 46.40
C ALA A 298 9.46 9.69 44.96
N THR A 299 8.86 8.86 44.10
CA THR A 299 8.54 9.20 42.70
C THR A 299 7.06 9.57 42.47
N THR A 300 6.22 9.52 43.50
CA THR A 300 4.78 9.82 43.41
C THR A 300 4.56 11.31 43.14
N ARG A 301 3.57 11.65 42.31
CA ARG A 301 3.28 13.05 41.92
C ARG A 301 1.82 13.42 42.13
N ASP A 302 0.95 12.44 42.00
CA ASP A 302 -0.48 12.42 42.28
C ASP A 302 -0.71 11.97 43.73
N ILE A 303 -0.66 12.91 44.67
CA ILE A 303 -0.86 12.64 46.09
C ILE A 303 -2.36 12.66 46.37
N ASP A 304 -2.96 11.47 46.44
CA ASP A 304 -4.41 11.28 46.59
C ASP A 304 -4.89 11.36 48.05
N ASP A 305 -4.03 11.03 49.02
CA ASP A 305 -4.43 10.99 50.43
C ASP A 305 -3.37 11.55 51.37
N ALA A 306 -3.87 12.18 52.44
CA ALA A 306 -3.08 12.62 53.57
C ALA A 306 -3.89 12.41 54.86
N PHE A 307 -3.23 12.36 56.00
CA PHE A 307 -3.91 12.16 57.28
C PHE A 307 -3.33 13.02 58.40
N HIS A 308 -4.18 13.33 59.36
CA HIS A 308 -3.82 13.94 60.63
C HIS A 308 -4.38 13.09 61.77
N ILE A 309 -3.54 12.80 62.76
CA ILE A 309 -3.93 12.01 63.93
C ILE A 309 -3.64 12.78 65.22
N ALA A 310 -4.63 12.86 66.10
CA ALA A 310 -4.52 13.56 67.38
C ALA A 310 -5.07 12.69 68.53
N PRO A 311 -4.47 12.73 69.73
CA PRO A 311 -5.00 12.01 70.89
C PRO A 311 -6.35 12.60 71.34
N ARG A 312 -7.24 11.75 71.88
CA ARG A 312 -8.55 12.18 72.44
C ARG A 312 -8.51 12.35 73.96
N GLU A 313 -9.32 13.26 74.48
CA GLU A 313 -9.60 13.40 75.91
C GLU A 313 -10.38 12.15 76.39
N GLY A 314 -9.67 11.16 76.91
CA GLY A 314 -10.22 9.84 77.25
C GLY A 314 -9.40 8.65 76.74
N GLY A 315 -8.32 8.93 75.99
CA GLY A 315 -7.49 7.91 75.37
C GLY A 315 -7.96 7.55 73.96
N GLY A 316 -7.09 6.88 73.21
CA GLY A 316 -7.32 6.63 71.79
C GLY A 316 -7.01 7.85 70.92
N TRP A 317 -7.55 7.87 69.70
CA TRP A 317 -7.13 8.79 68.64
C TRP A 317 -8.32 9.32 67.85
N LYS A 318 -8.22 10.56 67.37
CA LYS A 318 -9.04 11.10 66.30
C LYS A 318 -8.19 11.09 65.04
N LEU A 319 -8.60 10.30 64.06
CA LEU A 319 -7.99 10.26 62.74
C LEU A 319 -8.83 11.13 61.81
N THR A 320 -8.19 12.01 61.05
CA THR A 320 -8.82 12.75 59.95
C THR A 320 -8.05 12.44 58.68
N LEU A 321 -8.73 11.86 57.71
CA LEU A 321 -8.23 11.64 56.36
C LEU A 321 -8.61 12.85 55.50
N ALA A 322 -7.67 13.34 54.72
CA ALA A 322 -7.89 14.26 53.62
C ALA A 322 -7.69 13.47 52.32
N LEU A 323 -8.74 13.38 51.52
CA LEU A 323 -8.70 12.73 50.21
C LEU A 323 -8.77 13.83 49.14
N ALA A 324 -7.88 13.78 48.14
CA ALA A 324 -7.96 14.64 46.98
C ALA A 324 -9.38 14.59 46.40
N CYS A 325 -9.93 15.75 46.02
CA CYS A 325 -11.33 15.85 45.62
C CYS A 325 -11.51 16.24 44.14
N PRO A 326 -11.07 15.42 43.16
CA PRO A 326 -11.32 15.70 41.73
C PRO A 326 -12.79 15.87 41.37
N ALA A 327 -13.70 15.28 42.15
CA ALA A 327 -15.14 15.38 41.96
C ALA A 327 -15.69 16.79 42.25
N LEU A 328 -14.92 17.62 42.98
CA LEU A 328 -15.32 19.00 43.29
C LEU A 328 -15.41 19.80 41.99
N HIS A 329 -16.61 20.28 41.67
CA HIS A 329 -16.94 20.98 40.42
C HIS A 329 -16.66 20.19 39.12
N TRP A 330 -16.49 18.87 39.20
CA TRP A 330 -16.23 18.05 38.03
C TRP A 330 -17.38 18.17 37.02
N PRO A 331 -17.09 18.38 35.72
CA PRO A 331 -18.11 18.60 34.70
C PRO A 331 -18.65 17.24 34.22
N PHE A 332 -19.42 16.55 35.07
CA PHE A 332 -20.01 15.25 34.75
C PHE A 332 -20.79 15.29 33.43
N GLU A 333 -20.69 14.20 32.65
CA GLU A 333 -21.31 14.03 31.33
C GLU A 333 -20.73 14.90 30.19
N SER A 334 -19.77 15.78 30.48
CA SER A 334 -19.04 16.56 29.47
C SER A 334 -18.11 15.69 28.59
N GLU A 335 -17.55 16.27 27.53
CA GLU A 335 -16.55 15.59 26.69
C GLU A 335 -15.27 15.25 27.47
N LEU A 336 -14.85 16.11 28.42
CA LEU A 336 -13.72 15.80 29.31
C LEU A 336 -14.04 14.61 30.21
N ASP A 337 -15.24 14.56 30.79
CA ASP A 337 -15.68 13.43 31.63
C ASP A 337 -15.72 12.12 30.83
N LYS A 338 -16.24 12.15 29.59
CA LYS A 338 -16.24 10.98 28.71
C LYS A 338 -14.81 10.52 28.40
N ALA A 339 -13.89 11.43 28.10
CA ALA A 339 -12.50 11.09 27.83
C ALA A 339 -11.80 10.47 29.05
N VAL A 340 -11.97 11.05 30.24
CA VAL A 340 -11.46 10.50 31.51
C VAL A 340 -12.07 9.12 31.79
N ARG A 341 -13.38 8.97 31.60
CA ARG A 341 -14.09 7.70 31.79
C ARG A 341 -13.60 6.60 30.85
N MET A 342 -13.30 6.94 29.59
CA MET A 342 -12.73 6.00 28.63
C MET A 342 -11.35 5.50 29.04
N ARG A 343 -10.60 6.29 29.82
CA ARG A 343 -9.30 5.88 30.37
C ARG A 343 -9.45 4.97 31.59
N ALA A 344 -10.52 5.14 32.36
CA ALA A 344 -10.96 4.32 33.50
C ALA A 344 -10.01 4.28 34.72
N THR A 345 -8.69 4.17 34.51
CA THR A 345 -7.67 4.17 35.57
C THR A 345 -6.33 4.67 35.03
N SER A 346 -5.45 5.11 35.91
CA SER A 346 -4.06 5.45 35.55
C SER A 346 -3.28 4.16 35.24
N LEU A 347 -2.51 4.17 34.16
CA LEU A 347 -1.64 3.05 33.77
C LEU A 347 -0.20 3.34 34.19
N TYR A 348 0.32 2.57 35.14
CA TYR A 348 1.71 2.65 35.59
C TYR A 348 2.51 1.51 34.95
N LEU A 349 3.26 1.84 33.89
CA LEU A 349 4.11 0.89 33.17
C LEU A 349 5.60 1.16 33.50
N PRO A 350 6.49 0.17 33.35
CA PRO A 350 7.93 0.39 33.49
C PRO A 350 8.47 1.52 32.61
N GLU A 351 7.90 1.70 31.43
CA GLU A 351 8.26 2.72 30.45
C GLU A 351 7.76 4.13 30.79
N GLY A 352 6.76 4.24 31.66
CA GLY A 352 6.14 5.51 32.01
C GLY A 352 4.71 5.38 32.50
N VAL A 353 4.13 6.52 32.84
CA VAL A 353 2.79 6.63 33.40
C VAL A 353 1.85 7.27 32.38
N SER A 354 0.64 6.75 32.29
CA SER A 354 -0.45 7.32 31.51
C SER A 354 -1.64 7.55 32.44
N ASN A 355 -1.76 8.78 32.94
CA ASN A 355 -2.74 9.11 33.98
C ASN A 355 -4.17 9.07 33.48
N MET A 356 -5.12 8.70 34.36
CA MET A 356 -6.55 8.79 34.09
C MET A 356 -6.99 10.24 33.89
N LEU A 357 -6.55 11.12 34.80
CA LEU A 357 -6.79 12.56 34.73
C LEU A 357 -5.67 13.25 33.93
N PRO A 358 -5.96 14.42 33.34
CA PRO A 358 -4.92 15.30 32.82
C PRO A 358 -3.87 15.59 33.90
N GLN A 359 -2.60 15.62 33.55
CA GLN A 359 -1.49 15.86 34.50
C GLN A 359 -1.68 17.17 35.27
N SER A 360 -2.16 18.23 34.61
CA SER A 360 -2.44 19.53 35.25
C SER A 360 -3.51 19.45 36.36
N LEU A 361 -4.37 18.44 36.33
CA LEU A 361 -5.38 18.20 37.36
C LEU A 361 -4.88 17.19 38.39
N GLY A 362 -4.49 15.98 37.96
CA GLY A 362 -4.11 14.89 38.86
C GLY A 362 -2.78 15.10 39.57
N GLU A 363 -1.73 15.47 38.84
CA GLU A 363 -0.40 15.81 39.40
C GLU A 363 -0.30 17.31 39.76
N GLY A 364 -1.40 18.06 39.67
CA GLY A 364 -1.41 19.51 39.83
C GLY A 364 -2.49 19.98 40.79
N HIS A 365 -3.63 20.40 40.22
CA HIS A 365 -4.69 21.09 40.95
C HIS A 365 -5.26 20.30 42.14
N TYR A 366 -5.41 18.98 42.03
CA TYR A 366 -6.01 18.14 43.07
C TYR A 366 -4.99 17.43 43.98
N SER A 367 -3.73 17.32 43.55
CA SER A 367 -2.68 16.67 44.32
C SER A 367 -2.42 17.41 45.64
N LEU A 368 -2.40 16.68 46.76
CA LEU A 368 -2.25 17.21 48.12
C LEU A 368 -0.80 17.59 48.46
N PHE A 369 -0.21 18.50 47.68
CA PHE A 369 1.18 18.92 47.88
C PHE A 369 1.42 19.63 49.23
N ALA A 370 2.54 19.26 49.86
CA ALA A 370 2.95 19.84 51.13
C ALA A 370 3.14 21.36 51.04
N GLY A 371 2.53 22.08 52.00
CA GLY A 371 2.62 23.54 52.11
C GLY A 371 1.68 24.31 51.19
N GLU A 372 0.84 23.62 50.41
CA GLU A 372 -0.11 24.24 49.51
C GLU A 372 -1.56 24.04 49.97
N THR A 373 -2.41 25.03 49.71
CA THR A 373 -3.86 24.90 49.94
C THR A 373 -4.46 24.11 48.79
N ARG A 374 -5.25 23.08 49.11
CA ARG A 374 -5.82 22.15 48.14
C ARG A 374 -7.24 21.73 48.52
N PRO A 375 -8.12 21.51 47.53
CA PRO A 375 -9.44 20.96 47.78
C PRO A 375 -9.34 19.49 48.21
N ALA A 376 -9.94 19.17 49.36
CA ALA A 376 -9.95 17.82 49.90
C ALA A 376 -11.30 17.46 50.52
N LEU A 377 -11.71 16.20 50.37
CA LEU A 377 -12.78 15.61 51.14
C LEU A 377 -12.21 15.15 52.48
N LEU A 378 -12.68 15.74 53.57
CA LEU A 378 -12.26 15.36 54.92
C LEU A 378 -13.19 14.31 55.51
N VAL A 379 -12.61 13.20 55.98
CA VAL A 379 -13.32 12.13 56.68
C VAL A 379 -12.67 11.94 58.05
N SER A 380 -13.42 12.13 59.12
CA SER A 380 -12.92 11.91 60.49
C SER A 380 -13.54 10.68 61.11
N CYS A 381 -12.74 9.92 61.85
CA CYS A 381 -13.20 8.85 62.72
C CYS A 381 -12.50 8.89 64.09
N GLU A 382 -13.16 8.32 65.09
CA GLU A 382 -12.60 8.15 66.42
C GLU A 382 -12.19 6.69 66.62
N ILE A 383 -11.03 6.49 67.24
CA ILE A 383 -10.40 5.19 67.44
C ILE A 383 -10.16 5.04 68.93
N ALA A 384 -10.69 3.96 69.53
CA ALA A 384 -10.46 3.61 70.93
C ALA A 384 -8.98 3.24 71.18
N PRO A 385 -8.50 3.22 72.44
CA PRO A 385 -7.16 2.72 72.78
C PRO A 385 -6.87 1.29 72.29
N THR A 386 -7.91 0.49 72.08
CA THR A 386 -7.86 -0.88 71.57
C THR A 386 -7.70 -0.97 70.06
N GLY A 387 -7.85 0.15 69.33
CA GLY A 387 -7.84 0.20 67.86
C GLY A 387 -9.23 0.06 67.22
N GLU A 388 -10.29 -0.08 68.00
CA GLU A 388 -11.67 -0.15 67.48
C GLU A 388 -12.18 1.23 67.05
N LEU A 389 -12.89 1.30 65.91
CA LEU A 389 -13.61 2.50 65.48
C LEU A 389 -14.86 2.70 66.34
N ILE A 390 -15.12 3.95 66.74
CA ILE A 390 -16.23 4.33 67.65
C ILE A 390 -17.01 5.55 67.16
#